data_AF-A0A2M7NA99-F1
#
_entry.id   AF-A0A2M7NA99-F1
#
_cell.length_a   1.000
_cell.length_b   1.000
_cell.length_c   1.000
_cell.angle_alpha   90.00
_cell.angle_beta   90.00
_cell.angle_gamma   90.00
#
_symmetry.space_group_name_H-M   'P 1'
#
loop_
_entity.id
_entity.type
_entity.pdbx_description
1 polymer ?
#
loop_
_entity_poly.entity_id
_entity_poly.type
_entity_poly.pdbx_seq_one_letter_code
_entity_poly.pdbx_strand_id
1 'polypeptide(L)'
;REKFFAQHCKRFGNRPFIWQVWDGLSDGFSALVNYHKLDYKTLESLIYTYLGDWISRQKRDAENRVDGAQEKLAAAESLKKRLELILEGEAPYDIFVRWKSIAAQSIGWHPDLNDGVRMNIRPFLSVPDVGKRGAGVLRDKPNIKWEKDRGADVPSAPWYNLGPEYGGNKGDRINDHHLSLEEKRLARDKTS
;
A
#
# COMPACT_ATOMS: atom_id res chain seq x y z
N ARG A 1 20.33 -9.23 -1.26
CA ARG A 1 18.87 -9.03 -1.51
C ARG A 1 18.08 -8.99 -0.20
N GLU A 2 18.26 -9.94 0.71
CA GLU A 2 17.37 -10.12 1.87
C GLU A 2 17.40 -8.98 2.90
N LYS A 3 18.57 -8.40 3.17
CA LYS A 3 18.74 -7.33 4.17
C LYS A 3 18.59 -5.92 3.60
N PHE A 4 18.45 -5.79 2.27
CA PHE A 4 18.46 -4.47 1.61
C PHE A 4 17.34 -3.57 2.14
N PHE A 5 16.09 -4.03 2.09
CA PHE A 5 14.97 -3.18 2.46
C PHE A 5 14.95 -2.85 3.96
N ALA A 6 15.33 -3.81 4.82
CA ALA A 6 15.53 -3.59 6.25
C ALA A 6 16.55 -2.47 6.53
N GLN A 7 17.71 -2.53 5.86
CA GLN A 7 18.76 -1.53 5.98
C GLN A 7 18.31 -0.17 5.43
N HIS A 8 17.56 -0.17 4.31
CA HIS A 8 16.99 1.04 3.71
C HIS A 8 15.99 1.71 4.65
N CYS A 9 15.06 0.96 5.24
CA CYS A 9 14.15 1.46 6.27
C CYS A 9 14.90 2.11 7.43
N LYS A 10 15.94 1.47 7.96
CA LYS A 10 16.75 2.02 9.07
C LYS A 10 17.50 3.29 8.67
N ARG A 11 18.14 3.29 7.49
CA ARG A 11 18.91 4.42 6.95
C ARG A 11 18.06 5.68 6.79
N PHE A 12 16.80 5.51 6.38
CA PHE A 12 15.87 6.61 6.08
C PHE A 12 14.81 6.82 7.17
N GLY A 13 15.12 6.46 8.43
CA GLY A 13 14.25 6.76 9.58
C GLY A 13 12.83 6.20 9.46
N ASN A 14 12.70 4.98 8.91
CA ASN A 14 11.43 4.30 8.59
C ASN A 14 10.56 5.02 7.55
N ARG A 15 11.17 5.86 6.69
CA ARG A 15 10.54 6.50 5.53
C ARG A 15 11.27 6.08 4.25
N PRO A 16 11.27 4.79 3.89
CA PRO A 16 11.97 4.30 2.72
C PRO A 16 11.35 4.86 1.42
N PHE A 17 12.17 5.25 0.45
CA PHE A 17 11.70 5.64 -0.89
C PHE A 17 11.99 4.61 -1.99
N ILE A 18 12.76 3.57 -1.67
CA ILE A 18 12.88 2.37 -2.50
C ILE A 18 12.15 1.28 -1.76
N TRP A 19 11.09 0.75 -2.35
CA TRP A 19 10.30 -0.33 -1.77
C TRP A 19 10.67 -1.64 -2.41
N GLN A 20 10.82 -2.69 -1.61
CA GLN A 20 11.03 -4.03 -2.11
C GLN A 20 9.71 -4.79 -2.04
N VAL A 21 9.05 -4.92 -3.18
CA VAL A 21 7.81 -5.71 -3.35
C VAL A 21 8.21 -7.13 -3.72
N TRP A 22 7.53 -8.13 -3.15
CA TRP A 22 7.85 -9.53 -3.38
C TRP A 22 6.66 -10.46 -3.12
N ASP A 23 6.77 -11.71 -3.54
CA ASP A 23 5.71 -12.73 -3.41
C ASP A 23 5.85 -13.63 -2.16
N GLY A 24 6.87 -13.40 -1.34
CA GLY A 24 7.12 -14.14 -0.10
C GLY A 24 8.14 -15.28 -0.21
N LEU A 25 8.51 -15.68 -1.43
CA LEU A 25 9.48 -16.76 -1.65
C LEU A 25 10.90 -16.20 -1.81
N SER A 26 11.91 -16.93 -1.33
CA SER A 26 13.32 -16.54 -1.43
C SER A 26 13.81 -16.49 -2.88
N ASP A 27 13.30 -17.39 -3.71
CA ASP A 27 13.60 -17.55 -5.13
C ASP A 27 12.41 -17.19 -6.05
N GLY A 28 11.41 -16.53 -5.50
CA GLY A 28 10.26 -15.99 -6.22
C GLY A 28 10.48 -14.60 -6.80
N PHE A 29 9.36 -13.98 -7.19
CA PHE A 29 9.30 -12.62 -7.68
C PHE A 29 9.70 -11.63 -6.60
N SER A 30 10.60 -10.71 -6.94
CA SER A 30 10.79 -9.50 -6.14
C SER A 30 11.40 -8.38 -6.97
N ALA A 31 10.82 -7.19 -6.81
CA ALA A 31 11.19 -5.96 -7.50
C ALA A 31 11.56 -4.86 -6.50
N LEU A 32 12.53 -4.01 -6.89
CA LEU A 32 12.81 -2.76 -6.21
C LEU A 32 12.12 -1.64 -6.98
N VAL A 33 11.20 -0.93 -6.34
CA VAL A 33 10.43 0.16 -6.93
C VAL A 33 10.79 1.48 -6.26
N ASN A 34 11.01 2.52 -7.06
CA ASN A 34 11.19 3.87 -6.54
C ASN A 34 9.82 4.51 -6.34
N TYR A 35 9.42 4.71 -5.09
CA TYR A 35 8.10 5.24 -4.74
C TYR A 35 7.83 6.61 -5.39
N HIS A 36 8.83 7.47 -5.54
CA HIS A 36 8.65 8.78 -6.21
C HIS A 36 8.30 8.67 -7.70
N LYS A 37 8.49 7.49 -8.28
CA LYS A 37 8.17 7.17 -9.68
C LYS A 37 7.06 6.14 -9.81
N LEU A 38 6.46 5.72 -8.68
CA LEU A 38 5.42 4.70 -8.66
C LEU A 38 4.05 5.36 -8.74
N ASP A 39 3.69 5.82 -9.93
CA ASP A 39 2.35 6.27 -10.29
C ASP A 39 1.42 5.10 -10.68
N TYR A 40 0.18 5.41 -11.08
CA TYR A 40 -0.80 4.43 -11.55
C TYR A 40 -0.26 3.54 -12.67
N LYS A 41 0.30 4.12 -13.73
CA LYS A 41 0.78 3.38 -14.91
C LYS A 41 1.98 2.49 -14.61
N THR A 42 2.88 2.95 -13.76
CA THR A 42 4.04 2.16 -13.35
C THR A 42 3.66 1.05 -12.37
N LEU A 43 2.64 1.25 -11.53
CA LEU A 43 2.05 0.16 -10.75
C LEU A 43 1.34 -0.86 -11.66
N GLU A 44 0.57 -0.43 -12.65
CA GLU A 44 -0.01 -1.32 -13.67
C GLU A 44 1.09 -2.12 -14.40
N SER A 45 2.19 -1.46 -14.80
CA SER A 45 3.31 -2.13 -15.45
C SER A 45 3.97 -3.16 -14.54
N LEU A 46 4.11 -2.87 -13.24
CA LEU A 46 4.59 -3.84 -12.26
C LEU A 46 3.70 -5.08 -12.21
N ILE A 47 2.38 -4.89 -12.17
CA ILE A 47 1.36 -5.95 -12.03
C ILE A 47 1.24 -6.78 -13.30
N TYR A 48 1.02 -6.12 -14.43
CA TYR A 48 0.57 -6.77 -15.67
C TYR A 48 1.72 -7.10 -16.62
N THR A 49 2.83 -6.36 -16.56
CA THR A 49 4.00 -6.64 -17.39
C THR A 49 5.01 -7.47 -16.62
N TYR A 50 5.67 -6.90 -15.60
CA TYR A 50 6.80 -7.59 -14.95
C TYR A 50 6.37 -8.82 -14.16
N LEU A 51 5.34 -8.71 -13.33
CA LEU A 51 4.79 -9.85 -12.60
C LEU A 51 3.98 -10.77 -13.53
N GLY A 52 3.31 -10.23 -14.55
CA GLY A 52 2.64 -11.01 -15.60
C GLY A 52 3.58 -11.94 -16.37
N ASP A 53 4.76 -11.45 -16.76
CA ASP A 53 5.80 -12.22 -17.44
C ASP A 53 6.41 -13.29 -16.51
N TRP A 54 6.53 -12.99 -15.22
CA TRP A 54 6.95 -13.99 -14.23
C TRP A 54 5.91 -15.11 -14.09
N ILE A 55 4.63 -14.76 -13.92
CA ILE A 55 3.52 -15.72 -13.85
C ILE A 55 3.49 -16.61 -15.09
N SER A 56 3.60 -16.02 -16.29
CA SER A 56 3.60 -16.78 -17.54
C SER A 56 4.75 -17.79 -17.64
N ARG A 57 5.94 -17.42 -17.13
CA ARG A 57 7.07 -18.35 -17.03
C ARG A 57 6.79 -19.48 -16.04
N GLN A 58 6.29 -19.17 -14.85
CA GLN A 58 5.98 -20.19 -13.84
C GLN A 58 4.86 -21.14 -14.27
N LYS A 59 3.88 -20.67 -15.08
CA LYS A 59 2.86 -21.54 -15.70
C LYS A 59 3.49 -22.59 -16.61
N ARG A 60 4.36 -22.17 -17.53
CA ARG A 60 5.07 -23.09 -18.42
C ARG A 60 5.98 -24.06 -17.66
N ASP A 61 6.67 -23.58 -16.63
CA ASP A 61 7.52 -24.43 -15.79
C ASP A 61 6.69 -25.47 -15.02
N ALA A 62 5.49 -25.09 -14.54
CA ALA A 62 4.55 -25.99 -13.90
C ALA A 62 3.98 -27.04 -14.87
N GLU A 63 3.66 -26.66 -16.11
CA GLU A 63 3.25 -27.58 -17.18
C GLU A 63 4.35 -28.60 -17.50
N ASN A 64 5.61 -28.16 -17.50
CA ASN A 64 6.79 -29.01 -17.68
C ASN A 64 7.20 -29.80 -16.42
N ARG A 65 6.42 -29.72 -15.34
CA ARG A 65 6.68 -30.39 -14.05
C ARG A 65 8.05 -30.06 -13.45
N VAL A 66 8.51 -28.82 -13.66
CA VAL A 66 9.69 -28.31 -12.97
C VAL A 66 9.39 -28.22 -11.47
N ASP A 67 10.32 -28.72 -10.66
CA ASP A 67 10.16 -28.74 -9.20
C ASP A 67 9.98 -27.31 -8.63
N GLY A 68 9.07 -27.17 -7.67
CA GLY A 68 8.71 -25.88 -7.06
C GLY A 68 7.94 -24.88 -7.93
N ALA A 69 7.70 -25.16 -9.22
CA ALA A 69 7.04 -24.20 -10.12
C ALA A 69 5.58 -23.90 -9.73
N GLN A 70 4.85 -24.90 -9.22
CA GLN A 70 3.47 -24.74 -8.73
C GLN A 70 3.41 -23.76 -7.54
N GLU A 71 4.35 -23.87 -6.60
CA GLU A 71 4.42 -22.98 -5.42
C GLU A 71 4.75 -21.54 -5.85
N LYS A 72 5.73 -21.38 -6.75
CA LYS A 72 6.09 -20.05 -7.31
C LYS A 72 4.95 -19.41 -8.08
N LEU A 73 4.23 -20.20 -8.87
CA LEU A 73 3.04 -19.74 -9.58
C LEU A 73 1.98 -19.23 -8.61
N ALA A 74 1.65 -20.04 -7.58
CA ALA A 74 0.67 -19.69 -6.58
C ALA A 74 1.07 -18.40 -5.82
N ALA A 75 2.33 -18.28 -5.40
CA ALA A 75 2.85 -17.09 -4.72
C ALA A 75 2.75 -15.84 -5.62
N ALA A 76 3.13 -15.94 -6.89
CA ALA A 76 3.06 -14.85 -7.84
C ALA A 76 1.62 -14.39 -8.14
N GLU A 77 0.68 -15.32 -8.33
CA GLU A 77 -0.74 -14.99 -8.51
C GLU A 77 -1.35 -14.37 -7.24
N SER A 78 -0.89 -14.82 -6.07
CA SER A 78 -1.27 -14.27 -4.77
C SER A 78 -0.77 -12.82 -4.61
N LEU A 79 0.47 -12.52 -5.02
CA LEU A 79 1.01 -11.16 -5.05
C LEU A 79 0.22 -10.28 -6.02
N LYS A 80 -0.08 -10.78 -7.22
CA LYS A 80 -0.82 -10.03 -8.25
C LYS A 80 -2.15 -9.51 -7.70
N LYS A 81 -2.96 -10.39 -7.11
CA LYS A 81 -4.26 -10.03 -6.50
C LYS A 81 -4.13 -8.93 -5.44
N ARG A 82 -3.08 -8.96 -4.62
CA ARG A 82 -2.84 -7.92 -3.60
C ARG A 82 -2.46 -6.58 -4.20
N LEU A 83 -1.63 -6.58 -5.25
CA LEU A 83 -1.28 -5.34 -5.94
C LEU A 83 -2.48 -4.75 -6.68
N GLU A 84 -3.38 -5.58 -7.22
CA GLU A 84 -4.65 -5.15 -7.82
C GLU A 84 -5.57 -4.47 -6.80
N LEU A 85 -5.62 -4.96 -5.55
CA LEU A 85 -6.35 -4.29 -4.46
C LEU A 85 -5.80 -2.89 -4.16
N ILE A 86 -4.47 -2.72 -4.20
CA ILE A 86 -3.80 -1.41 -4.02
C ILE A 86 -4.08 -0.49 -5.21
N LEU A 87 -4.06 -1.03 -6.43
CA LEU A 87 -4.33 -0.28 -7.65
C LEU A 87 -5.75 0.29 -7.64
N GLU A 88 -6.74 -0.55 -7.28
CA GLU A 88 -8.14 -0.17 -7.13
C GLU A 88 -8.35 0.83 -5.98
N GLY A 89 -7.65 0.63 -4.86
CA GLY A 89 -7.63 1.56 -3.73
C GLY A 89 -8.96 1.64 -2.97
N GLU A 90 -9.72 0.55 -2.95
CA GLU A 90 -10.90 0.37 -2.10
C GLU A 90 -10.51 0.19 -0.63
N ALA A 91 -11.34 0.62 0.32
CA ALA A 91 -11.11 0.41 1.74
C ALA A 91 -10.94 -1.10 2.05
N PRO A 92 -9.94 -1.52 2.84
CA PRO A 92 -8.97 -0.74 3.61
C PRO A 92 -7.60 -0.55 2.91
N TYR A 93 -7.54 -0.67 1.59
CA TYR A 93 -6.33 -0.54 0.77
C TYR A 93 -6.17 0.84 0.16
N ASP A 94 -6.94 1.81 0.66
CA ASP A 94 -6.94 3.17 0.18
C ASP A 94 -5.84 4.03 0.80
N ILE A 95 -5.54 5.16 0.16
CA ILE A 95 -4.73 6.21 0.77
C ILE A 95 -5.67 7.18 1.48
N PHE A 96 -5.58 7.21 2.80
CA PHE A 96 -6.26 8.18 3.65
C PHE A 96 -5.27 9.24 4.17
N VAL A 97 -5.62 10.50 3.97
CA VAL A 97 -4.80 11.65 4.35
C VAL A 97 -5.60 12.61 5.22
N ARG A 98 -5.28 12.64 6.52
CA ARG A 98 -6.07 13.37 7.53
C ARG A 98 -6.19 14.88 7.30
N TRP A 99 -5.29 15.55 6.59
CA TRP A 99 -5.43 16.99 6.31
C TRP A 99 -6.24 17.29 5.05
N LYS A 100 -6.69 16.27 4.30
CA LYS A 100 -7.49 16.43 3.09
C LYS A 100 -8.97 16.17 3.38
N SER A 101 -9.86 16.95 2.79
CA SER A 101 -11.30 16.65 2.77
C SER A 101 -11.58 15.36 2.00
N ILE A 102 -12.78 14.79 2.14
CA ILE A 102 -13.18 13.56 1.43
C ILE A 102 -12.98 13.72 -0.09
N ALA A 103 -13.43 14.83 -0.66
CA ALA A 103 -13.33 15.12 -2.10
C ALA A 103 -11.87 15.22 -2.59
N ALA A 104 -10.92 15.57 -1.71
CA ALA A 104 -9.50 15.69 -2.02
C ALA A 104 -8.69 14.40 -1.79
N GLN A 105 -9.30 13.33 -1.25
CA GLN A 105 -8.62 12.04 -1.07
C GLN A 105 -8.29 11.38 -2.41
N SER A 106 -7.26 10.54 -2.44
CA SER A 106 -6.96 9.72 -3.61
C SER A 106 -8.06 8.68 -3.83
N ILE A 107 -8.44 8.49 -5.10
CA ILE A 107 -9.32 7.40 -5.59
C ILE A 107 -8.40 6.47 -6.38
N GLY A 108 -8.26 5.21 -5.99
CA GLY A 108 -7.23 4.33 -6.55
C GLY A 108 -5.80 4.77 -6.21
N TRP A 109 -4.83 4.19 -6.94
CA TRP A 109 -3.40 4.51 -6.77
C TRP A 109 -2.99 5.80 -7.49
N HIS A 110 -3.23 6.95 -6.83
CA HIS A 110 -2.74 8.26 -7.25
C HIS A 110 -2.11 9.01 -6.06
N PRO A 111 -0.95 8.54 -5.56
CA PRO A 111 -0.30 9.14 -4.40
C PRO A 111 0.15 10.58 -4.67
N ASP A 112 -0.07 11.47 -3.71
CA ASP A 112 0.54 12.80 -3.70
C ASP A 112 1.82 12.75 -2.85
N LEU A 113 2.96 13.02 -3.48
CA LEU A 113 4.27 12.94 -2.83
C LEU A 113 4.39 13.93 -1.66
N ASN A 114 3.63 15.04 -1.67
CA ASN A 114 3.63 16.01 -0.60
C ASN A 114 2.99 15.48 0.69
N ASP A 115 2.18 14.42 0.60
CA ASP A 115 1.58 13.79 1.78
C ASP A 115 2.60 12.93 2.57
N GLY A 116 3.74 12.66 1.94
CA GLY A 116 4.86 11.94 2.53
C GLY A 116 4.70 10.42 2.55
N VAL A 117 5.83 9.74 2.71
CA VAL A 117 5.92 8.27 2.63
C VAL A 117 4.98 7.56 3.61
N ARG A 118 4.76 8.11 4.82
CA ARG A 118 3.92 7.48 5.85
C ARG A 118 2.51 7.22 5.33
N MET A 119 1.87 8.17 4.65
CA MET A 119 0.51 8.00 4.15
C MET A 119 0.50 7.07 2.94
N ASN A 120 1.39 7.32 2.00
CA ASN A 120 1.37 6.64 0.70
C ASN A 120 1.86 5.18 0.73
N ILE A 121 2.63 4.78 1.75
CA ILE A 121 3.04 3.38 1.91
C ILE A 121 1.96 2.50 2.55
N ARG A 122 0.90 3.08 3.12
CA ARG A 122 -0.12 2.36 3.88
C ARG A 122 -0.76 1.21 3.08
N PRO A 123 -1.23 1.39 1.83
CA PRO A 123 -1.84 0.31 1.07
C PRO A 123 -0.95 -0.94 0.95
N PHE A 124 0.35 -0.73 0.79
CA PHE A 124 1.35 -1.81 0.65
C PHE A 124 1.57 -2.59 1.96
N LEU A 125 1.23 -2.00 3.10
CA LEU A 125 1.29 -2.61 4.43
C LEU A 125 -0.07 -3.19 4.89
N SER A 126 -1.18 -2.70 4.34
CA SER A 126 -2.54 -3.08 4.74
C SER A 126 -3.07 -4.35 4.05
N VAL A 127 -2.60 -4.65 2.83
CA VAL A 127 -2.93 -5.92 2.16
C VAL A 127 -2.42 -7.12 2.96
N PRO A 128 -3.04 -8.31 2.80
CA PRO A 128 -2.62 -9.50 3.54
C PRO A 128 -1.12 -9.78 3.38
N ASP A 129 -0.46 -10.17 4.47
CA ASP A 129 0.99 -10.42 4.47
C ASP A 129 1.36 -11.56 3.49
N VAL A 130 2.42 -11.35 2.71
CA VAL A 130 3.05 -12.40 1.88
C VAL A 130 4.21 -13.08 2.60
N GLY A 131 4.71 -12.49 3.68
CA GLY A 131 5.84 -13.00 4.44
C GLY A 131 5.85 -12.46 5.86
N LYS A 132 6.58 -11.35 6.10
CA LYS A 132 6.68 -10.77 7.44
C LYS A 132 5.34 -10.17 7.89
N ARG A 133 4.92 -10.48 9.12
CA ARG A 133 3.67 -9.96 9.70
C ARG A 133 3.63 -8.42 9.73
N GLY A 134 2.55 -7.85 9.21
CA GLY A 134 2.31 -6.42 9.07
C GLY A 134 3.21 -5.71 8.05
N ALA A 135 3.78 -6.45 7.10
CA ALA A 135 4.55 -5.90 5.99
C ALA A 135 3.77 -5.91 4.67
N GLY A 136 2.57 -6.52 4.64
CA GLY A 136 1.77 -6.68 3.44
C GLY A 136 2.57 -7.35 2.32
N VAL A 137 2.77 -6.63 1.21
CA VAL A 137 3.57 -7.10 0.05
C VAL A 137 5.03 -6.63 0.10
N LEU A 138 5.44 -5.94 1.15
CA LEU A 138 6.83 -5.47 1.31
C LEU A 138 7.71 -6.54 1.96
N ARG A 139 9.01 -6.50 1.63
CA ARG A 139 10.01 -7.43 2.18
C ARG A 139 10.18 -7.32 3.69
N ASP A 140 9.94 -6.14 4.25
CA ASP A 140 10.10 -5.83 5.66
C ASP A 140 9.08 -4.76 6.08
N LYS A 141 8.89 -4.58 7.38
CA LYS A 141 7.97 -3.60 7.96
C LYS A 141 8.74 -2.37 8.44
N PRO A 142 8.57 -1.18 7.84
CA PRO A 142 9.04 0.06 8.45
C PRO A 142 8.28 0.29 9.77
N ASN A 143 8.97 0.84 10.76
CA ASN A 143 8.36 1.12 12.07
C ASN A 143 7.44 2.35 12.01
N ILE A 144 6.25 2.16 11.45
CA ILE A 144 5.19 3.17 11.36
C ILE A 144 4.09 2.81 12.35
N LYS A 145 3.70 3.78 13.16
CA LYS A 145 2.54 3.69 14.05
C LYS A 145 1.33 4.34 13.39
N TRP A 146 0.18 3.68 13.45
CA TRP A 146 -1.11 4.21 12.95
C TRP A 146 -2.00 4.77 14.06
N GLU A 147 -1.55 4.64 15.32
CA GLU A 147 -2.17 5.22 16.50
C GLU A 147 -2.43 6.73 16.33
N LYS A 148 -3.35 7.25 17.15
CA LYS A 148 -3.63 8.68 17.26
C LYS A 148 -2.34 9.50 17.36
N ASP A 149 -2.19 10.49 16.49
CA ASP A 149 -1.06 11.42 16.59
C ASP A 149 -1.23 12.38 17.77
N ARG A 150 -0.10 12.91 18.28
CA ARG A 150 -0.11 13.95 19.32
C ARG A 150 -0.77 15.23 18.82
N GLY A 151 -1.38 15.96 19.74
CA GLY A 151 -2.07 17.23 19.49
C GLY A 151 -3.52 17.04 19.09
N ALA A 152 -4.19 18.16 18.81
CA ALA A 152 -5.58 18.19 18.38
C ALA A 152 -5.71 18.96 17.05
N ASP A 153 -6.67 18.57 16.24
CA ASP A 153 -7.10 19.32 15.08
C ASP A 153 -7.98 20.50 15.49
N VAL A 154 -7.88 21.58 14.72
CA VAL A 154 -8.74 22.75 14.88
C VAL A 154 -10.16 22.44 14.38
N PRO A 155 -11.20 23.17 14.85
CA PRO A 155 -12.57 22.93 14.42
C PRO A 155 -12.82 23.00 12.90
N SER A 156 -11.99 23.73 12.16
CA SER A 156 -12.05 23.85 10.70
C SER A 156 -11.40 22.68 9.94
N ALA A 157 -10.70 21.77 10.63
CA ALA A 157 -10.08 20.63 9.99
C ALA A 157 -11.13 19.63 9.49
N PRO A 158 -10.91 18.97 8.33
CA PRO A 158 -11.94 18.13 7.72
C PRO A 158 -12.41 16.96 8.61
N TRP A 159 -11.53 16.47 9.48
CA TRP A 159 -11.77 15.30 10.34
C TRP A 159 -11.87 15.65 11.83
N TYR A 160 -12.17 16.91 12.16
CA TYR A 160 -12.31 17.35 13.55
C TYR A 160 -13.31 16.51 14.35
N ASN A 161 -14.37 16.01 13.71
CA ASN A 161 -15.40 15.22 14.38
C ASN A 161 -15.14 13.69 14.36
N LEU A 162 -14.01 13.23 13.82
CA LEU A 162 -13.73 11.79 13.63
C LEU A 162 -13.41 11.05 14.93
N GLY A 163 -12.74 11.72 15.88
CA GLY A 163 -12.27 11.10 17.12
C GLY A 163 -13.31 10.30 17.92
N PRO A 164 -14.53 10.82 18.15
CA PRO A 164 -15.61 10.09 18.84
C PRO A 164 -15.96 8.73 18.24
N GLU A 165 -15.82 8.53 16.92
CA GLU A 165 -16.07 7.22 16.28
C GLU A 165 -15.07 6.15 16.71
N TYR A 166 -13.89 6.57 17.18
CA TYR A 166 -12.82 5.72 17.68
C TYR A 166 -12.73 5.73 19.22
N GLY A 167 -13.78 6.20 19.91
CA GLY A 167 -13.81 6.33 21.38
C GLY A 167 -12.92 7.46 21.92
N GLY A 168 -12.47 8.36 21.05
CA GLY A 168 -11.67 9.54 21.39
C GLY A 168 -12.48 10.82 21.53
N ASN A 169 -11.79 11.96 21.56
CA ASN A 169 -12.39 13.29 21.62
C ASN A 169 -12.47 13.94 20.24
N LYS A 170 -13.35 14.94 20.07
CA LYS A 170 -13.29 15.83 18.90
C LYS A 170 -11.90 16.49 18.83
N GLY A 171 -11.36 16.58 17.62
CA GLY A 171 -10.01 17.03 17.33
C GLY A 171 -8.96 15.92 17.43
N ASP A 172 -9.30 14.70 17.85
CA ASP A 172 -8.32 13.62 17.88
C ASP A 172 -7.82 13.29 16.47
N ARG A 173 -6.49 13.24 16.33
CA ARG A 173 -5.81 13.03 15.06
C ARG A 173 -5.76 11.54 14.71
N ILE A 174 -6.87 11.03 14.18
CA ILE A 174 -6.99 9.64 13.76
C ILE A 174 -6.35 9.45 12.38
N ASN A 175 -5.33 8.59 12.30
CA ASN A 175 -4.72 8.20 11.01
C ASN A 175 -5.20 6.84 10.54
N ASP A 176 -5.67 5.98 11.44
CA ASP A 176 -6.14 4.63 11.12
C ASP A 176 -7.61 4.63 10.65
N HIS A 177 -7.90 5.45 9.65
CA HIS A 177 -9.22 5.58 9.04
C HIS A 177 -9.17 5.26 7.55
N HIS A 178 -10.25 4.76 7.00
CA HIS A 178 -10.36 4.30 5.62
C HIS A 178 -11.66 4.82 5.04
N LEU A 179 -11.62 5.16 3.75
CA LEU A 179 -12.78 5.66 3.03
C LEU A 179 -13.02 4.82 1.80
N SER A 180 -14.27 4.45 1.60
CA SER A 180 -14.67 3.73 0.40
C SER A 180 -14.49 4.57 -0.86
N LEU A 181 -14.37 3.91 -2.01
CA LEU A 181 -14.34 4.62 -3.29
C LEU A 181 -15.66 5.36 -3.55
N GLU A 182 -16.78 4.79 -3.13
CA GLU A 182 -18.10 5.39 -3.26
C GLU A 182 -18.18 6.72 -2.49
N GLU A 183 -17.78 6.74 -1.21
CA GLU A 183 -17.77 7.97 -0.40
C GLU A 183 -16.91 9.07 -1.04
N LYS A 184 -15.75 8.71 -1.58
CA LYS A 184 -14.84 9.66 -2.25
C LYS A 184 -15.44 10.21 -3.53
N ARG A 185 -16.05 9.35 -4.36
CA ARG A 185 -16.73 9.75 -5.62
C ARG A 185 -17.90 10.69 -5.32
N LEU A 186 -18.79 10.31 -4.41
CA LEU A 186 -19.94 11.12 -4.00
C LEU A 186 -19.52 12.50 -3.47
N ALA A 187 -18.43 12.58 -2.70
CA ALA A 187 -17.93 13.86 -2.20
C ALA A 187 -17.36 14.75 -3.32
N ARG A 188 -16.71 14.15 -4.32
CA ARG A 188 -16.14 14.87 -5.47
C ARG A 188 -17.25 15.41 -6.39
N ASP A 189 -18.29 14.62 -6.61
CA ASP A 189 -19.45 15.02 -7.42
C ASP A 189 -20.22 16.18 -6.79
N LYS A 190 -20.34 16.22 -5.45
CA LYS A 190 -20.97 17.33 -4.73
C LYS A 190 -20.16 18.64 -4.76
N THR A 191 -18.88 18.57 -5.12
CA THR A 191 -17.98 19.72 -5.17
C THR A 191 -17.78 20.23 -6.61
N SER A 192 -18.20 19.44 -7.61
CA SER A 192 -18.12 19.76 -9.05
C SER A 192 -19.33 20.56 -9.51
#